data_AF-A0A7Y4IGR1-F1
#
_entry.id   AF-A0A7Y4IGR1-F1
#
_cell.length_a   1.000
_cell.length_b   1.000
_cell.length_c   1.000
_cell.angle_alpha   90.00
_cell.angle_beta   90.00
_cell.angle_gamma   90.00
#
_symmetry.space_group_name_H-M   'P 1'
#
loop_
_entity.id
_entity.type
_entity.pdbx_description
1 polymer ?
#
loop_
_entity_poly.entity_id
_entity_poly.type
_entity_poly.pdbx_seq_one_letter_code
_entity_poly.pdbx_strand_id
1 'polypeptide(L)'
;MGGWRRMCGPAFSDEVLMRVFPLLAVAVLFFGCGARSGRVKPEGPKFPVAVPDDAELRRVQTRAKYLFDAERAAIFATDRLLIQDALDRSRMEWFFTVPREDGWYSLFGTLDDAGTFTPAYAFKAPRDDAEQMASLPLNELPGDFSPVARAVKTSMLATVEAFERGAINPVVFVEEDGDLTVYVLQGTRDPMRFYLGGDIRFRYSPDGRTQREAVRLHQSVFAISLEPGPEGELYQGSAHSHVLFGGPLETELATLMLYPELGALTVIHAASRIAYFLTPDGAIRVLSEAPERQRMLRPDGTFGPLDMEEEAAPPPPSGQVDL
;
A
#
# COMPACT_ATOMS: atom_id res chain seq x y z
N MET A 1 10.40 -25.78 -20.48
CA MET A 1 8.98 -26.06 -20.77
C MET A 1 8.24 -26.12 -19.44
N GLY A 2 7.55 -25.04 -19.10
CA GLY A 2 6.67 -24.91 -17.93
C GLY A 2 5.67 -23.83 -18.28
N GLY A 3 4.55 -24.24 -18.89
CA GLY A 3 3.54 -23.33 -19.42
C GLY A 3 2.79 -22.65 -18.28
N TRP A 4 2.86 -21.32 -18.23
CA TRP A 4 2.00 -20.52 -17.38
C TRP A 4 0.60 -20.52 -18.00
N ARG A 5 -0.31 -21.22 -17.34
CA ARG A 5 -1.74 -21.14 -17.64
C ARG A 5 -2.19 -19.70 -17.41
N ARG A 6 -2.69 -19.07 -18.46
CA ARG A 6 -3.68 -18.00 -18.34
C ARG A 6 -4.84 -18.55 -17.50
N MET A 7 -5.09 -17.98 -16.33
CA MET A 7 -6.47 -17.93 -15.84
C MET A 7 -7.10 -16.71 -16.50
N CYS A 8 -7.80 -16.95 -17.60
CA CYS A 8 -8.90 -16.07 -17.96
C CYS A 8 -9.89 -16.13 -16.79
N GLY A 9 -10.03 -15.04 -16.04
CA GLY A 9 -11.21 -14.84 -15.20
C GLY A 9 -12.43 -14.67 -16.09
N PRO A 10 -13.60 -15.22 -15.71
CA PRO A 10 -14.82 -15.01 -16.47
C PRO A 10 -15.26 -13.54 -16.36
N ALA A 11 -15.99 -13.06 -17.36
CA ALA A 11 -16.79 -11.85 -17.23
C ALA A 11 -17.70 -12.01 -16.00
N PHE A 12 -17.43 -11.24 -14.94
CA PHE A 12 -18.30 -11.18 -13.78
C PHE A 12 -19.50 -10.30 -14.15
N SER A 13 -20.64 -10.96 -14.30
CA SER A 13 -21.97 -10.38 -14.30
C SER A 13 -22.28 -9.77 -12.92
N ASP A 14 -23.02 -8.66 -12.91
CA ASP A 14 -23.45 -7.83 -11.76
C ASP A 14 -24.33 -8.51 -10.69
N GLU A 15 -24.23 -9.83 -10.45
CA GLU A 15 -25.16 -10.57 -9.58
C GLU A 15 -24.55 -11.30 -8.37
N VAL A 16 -23.29 -11.04 -8.01
CA VAL A 16 -22.70 -11.59 -6.76
C VAL A 16 -22.21 -10.46 -5.86
N LEU A 17 -23.12 -9.55 -5.53
CA LEU A 17 -22.94 -8.53 -4.48
C LEU A 17 -24.00 -8.75 -3.39
N MET A 18 -24.06 -9.93 -2.81
CA MET A 18 -24.90 -10.14 -1.62
C MET A 18 -24.40 -11.30 -0.76
N ARG A 19 -24.18 -10.96 0.52
CA ARG A 19 -24.06 -11.84 1.69
C ARG A 19 -22.74 -12.55 1.92
N VAL A 20 -21.81 -11.87 2.60
CA VAL A 20 -21.10 -12.42 3.78
C VAL A 20 -20.77 -11.26 4.72
N PHE A 21 -21.55 -11.11 5.80
CA PHE A 21 -21.19 -10.28 6.96
C PHE A 21 -20.79 -11.22 8.10
N PRO A 22 -19.56 -11.16 8.62
CA PRO A 22 -19.30 -11.57 9.99
C PRO A 22 -19.27 -10.31 10.87
N LEU A 23 -20.20 -10.26 11.82
CA LEU A 23 -20.10 -9.45 13.03
C LEU A 23 -18.81 -9.84 13.77
N LEU A 24 -17.72 -9.11 13.53
CA LEU A 24 -16.49 -9.27 14.30
C LEU A 24 -16.61 -8.47 15.60
N ALA A 25 -17.10 -9.13 16.65
CA ALA A 25 -17.02 -8.59 18.01
C ALA A 25 -15.54 -8.61 18.46
N VAL A 26 -14.84 -7.49 18.28
CA VAL A 26 -13.49 -7.31 18.84
C VAL A 26 -13.62 -7.10 20.35
N ALA A 27 -13.62 -8.19 21.11
CA ALA A 27 -13.50 -8.15 22.56
C ALA A 27 -12.04 -7.84 22.94
N VAL A 28 -11.75 -6.57 23.22
CA VAL A 28 -10.46 -6.15 23.80
C VAL A 28 -10.43 -6.55 25.28
N LEU A 29 -10.05 -7.80 25.55
CA LEU A 29 -9.81 -8.30 26.91
C LEU A 29 -8.36 -8.02 27.33
N PHE A 30 -8.15 -6.90 28.01
CA PHE A 30 -6.93 -6.69 28.80
C PHE A 30 -7.00 -7.54 30.07
N PHE A 31 -6.43 -8.74 30.03
CA PHE A 31 -6.14 -9.49 31.27
C PHE A 31 -4.97 -8.84 32.00
N GLY A 32 -5.31 -8.01 32.98
CA GLY A 32 -4.44 -7.72 34.10
C GLY A 32 -4.48 -8.88 35.10
N CYS A 33 -3.33 -9.51 35.35
CA CYS A 33 -3.06 -10.19 36.62
C CYS A 33 -1.61 -9.93 37.01
N GLY A 34 -1.43 -9.31 38.16
CA GLY A 34 -0.15 -8.78 38.63
C GLY A 34 0.79 -9.84 39.20
N ALA A 35 2.08 -9.64 38.95
CA ALA A 35 3.14 -10.04 39.84
C ALA A 35 4.11 -8.86 39.98
N ARG A 36 4.23 -8.35 41.20
CA ARG A 36 5.12 -7.24 41.57
C ARG A 36 6.57 -7.66 41.37
N SER A 37 7.26 -6.97 40.47
CA SER A 37 8.72 -6.83 40.51
C SER A 37 9.03 -5.34 40.27
N GLY A 38 9.60 -4.70 41.29
CA GLY A 38 9.91 -3.27 41.32
C GLY A 38 11.05 -2.90 40.37
N ARG A 39 10.79 -2.94 39.07
CA ARG A 39 11.56 -2.15 38.10
C ARG A 39 10.79 -0.85 37.87
N VAL A 40 11.43 0.27 38.18
CA VAL A 40 11.02 1.59 37.70
C VAL A 40 10.92 1.46 36.18
N LYS A 41 9.68 1.42 35.67
CA LYS A 41 9.40 1.47 34.23
C LYS A 41 9.97 2.81 33.78
N PRO A 42 10.98 2.85 32.89
CA PRO A 42 11.41 4.12 32.36
C PRO A 42 10.18 4.76 31.71
N GLU A 43 9.76 5.91 32.23
CA GLU A 43 8.76 6.73 31.58
C GLU A 43 9.37 7.16 30.25
N GLY A 44 9.09 6.36 29.22
CA GLY A 44 9.38 6.73 27.84
C GLY A 44 8.76 8.10 27.57
N PRO A 45 9.35 8.90 26.68
CA PRO A 45 8.89 10.25 26.42
C PRO A 45 7.39 10.24 26.08
N LYS A 46 6.59 10.87 26.95
CA LYS A 46 5.15 11.12 26.75
C LYS A 46 4.97 12.25 25.75
N PHE A 47 5.42 12.07 24.51
CA PHE A 47 4.89 12.89 23.44
C PHE A 47 3.57 12.25 23.03
N PRO A 48 2.42 12.92 23.20
CA PRO A 48 1.17 12.40 22.68
C PRO A 48 1.33 12.28 21.17
N VAL A 49 1.25 11.05 20.66
CA VAL A 49 1.25 10.83 19.21
C VAL A 49 -0.02 11.47 18.67
N ALA A 50 0.15 12.43 17.77
CA ALA A 50 -0.96 13.19 17.22
C ALA A 50 -1.91 12.24 16.48
N VAL A 51 -3.19 12.31 16.83
CA VAL A 51 -4.25 11.60 16.12
C VAL A 51 -4.52 12.35 14.82
N PRO A 52 -4.50 11.67 13.66
CA PRO A 52 -4.89 12.26 12.38
C PRO A 52 -6.26 12.94 12.41
N ASP A 53 -6.32 14.15 11.84
CA ASP A 53 -7.58 14.81 11.53
C ASP A 53 -8.11 14.37 10.14
N ASP A 54 -9.25 14.92 9.74
CA ASP A 54 -9.90 14.58 8.48
C ASP A 54 -9.07 14.97 7.25
N ALA A 55 -8.31 16.06 7.34
CA ALA A 55 -7.44 16.50 6.25
C ALA A 55 -6.28 15.52 6.07
N GLU A 56 -5.69 15.06 7.17
CA GLU A 56 -4.63 14.07 7.16
C GLU A 56 -5.10 12.73 6.60
N LEU A 57 -6.27 12.23 7.00
CA LEU A 57 -6.83 10.99 6.46
C LEU A 57 -7.11 11.08 4.94
N ARG A 58 -7.61 12.23 4.46
CA ARG A 58 -7.77 12.48 3.02
C ARG A 58 -6.44 12.52 2.28
N ARG A 59 -5.40 13.12 2.88
CA ARG A 59 -4.04 13.13 2.33
C ARG A 59 -3.50 11.71 2.22
N VAL A 60 -3.64 10.89 3.27
CA VAL A 60 -3.25 9.47 3.29
C VAL A 60 -3.96 8.70 2.19
N GLN A 61 -5.29 8.83 2.06
CA GLN A 61 -6.05 8.14 1.02
C GLN A 61 -5.64 8.58 -0.40
N THR A 62 -5.47 9.89 -0.62
CA THR A 62 -5.06 10.42 -1.92
C THR A 62 -3.68 9.91 -2.30
N ARG A 63 -2.74 9.90 -1.36
CA ARG A 63 -1.39 9.37 -1.58
C ARG A 63 -1.41 7.85 -1.79
N ALA A 64 -2.25 7.11 -1.06
CA ALA A 64 -2.40 5.67 -1.25
C ALA A 64 -2.90 5.30 -2.65
N LYS A 65 -3.90 6.02 -3.18
CA LYS A 65 -4.39 5.84 -4.56
C LYS A 65 -3.27 6.07 -5.58
N TYR A 66 -2.49 7.12 -5.39
CA TYR A 66 -1.32 7.37 -6.23
C TYR A 66 -0.32 6.21 -6.19
N LEU A 67 0.02 5.72 -4.99
CA LEU A 67 0.96 4.61 -4.82
C LEU A 67 0.42 3.34 -5.48
N PHE A 68 -0.87 3.05 -5.31
CA PHE A 68 -1.56 1.95 -5.98
C PHE A 68 -1.44 2.04 -7.51
N ASP A 69 -1.74 3.20 -8.11
CA ASP A 69 -1.66 3.36 -9.56
C ASP A 69 -0.21 3.24 -10.09
N ALA A 70 0.75 3.82 -9.36
CA ALA A 70 2.17 3.74 -9.73
C ALA A 70 2.71 2.31 -9.64
N GLU A 71 2.34 1.56 -8.60
CA GLU A 71 2.70 0.16 -8.42
C GLU A 71 2.05 -0.72 -9.48
N ARG A 72 0.76 -0.51 -9.82
CA ARG A 72 0.11 -1.21 -10.94
C ARG A 72 0.87 -1.01 -12.24
N ALA A 73 1.25 0.24 -12.55
CA ALA A 73 2.07 0.53 -13.72
C ALA A 73 3.43 -0.19 -13.66
N ALA A 74 4.11 -0.23 -12.51
CA ALA A 74 5.35 -0.98 -12.33
C ALA A 74 5.18 -2.50 -12.54
N ILE A 75 4.09 -3.09 -12.02
CA ILE A 75 3.74 -4.49 -12.21
C ILE A 75 3.53 -4.78 -13.69
N PHE A 76 2.69 -4.01 -14.38
CA PHE A 76 2.45 -4.21 -15.81
C PHE A 76 3.72 -4.04 -16.64
N ALA A 77 4.58 -3.06 -16.33
CA ALA A 77 5.85 -2.89 -17.03
C ALA A 77 6.77 -4.10 -16.81
N THR A 78 6.82 -4.64 -15.59
CA THR A 78 7.58 -5.84 -15.27
C THR A 78 7.05 -7.06 -16.03
N ASP A 79 5.72 -7.25 -16.09
CA ASP A 79 5.11 -8.34 -16.85
C ASP A 79 5.44 -8.24 -18.34
N ARG A 80 5.33 -7.03 -18.92
CA ARG A 80 5.71 -6.76 -20.31
C ARG A 80 7.18 -7.02 -20.57
N LEU A 81 8.05 -6.69 -19.62
CA LEU A 81 9.48 -6.94 -19.73
C LEU A 81 9.75 -8.45 -19.71
N LEU A 82 9.17 -9.19 -18.77
CA LEU A 82 9.44 -10.62 -18.56
C LEU A 82 8.99 -11.53 -19.70
N ILE A 83 8.08 -11.08 -20.56
CA ILE A 83 7.67 -11.81 -21.76
C ILE A 83 8.53 -11.53 -23.00
N GLN A 84 9.50 -10.61 -22.93
CA GLN A 84 10.38 -10.33 -24.06
C GLN A 84 11.40 -11.46 -24.28
N ASP A 85 11.62 -11.79 -25.55
CA ASP A 85 12.69 -12.69 -25.93
C ASP A 85 14.06 -12.00 -25.73
N ALA A 86 15.06 -12.78 -25.30
CA ALA A 86 16.45 -12.32 -25.18
C ALA A 86 16.68 -11.08 -24.27
N LEU A 87 16.04 -11.06 -23.09
CA LEU A 87 16.33 -10.07 -22.03
C LEU A 87 17.80 -10.07 -21.61
N ASP A 88 18.47 -8.92 -21.77
CA ASP A 88 19.80 -8.69 -21.23
C ASP A 88 19.70 -8.17 -19.79
N ARG A 89 19.68 -9.12 -18.86
CA ARG A 89 19.61 -8.83 -17.42
C ARG A 89 20.80 -8.04 -16.89
N SER A 90 21.94 -8.04 -17.59
CA SER A 90 23.12 -7.28 -17.16
C SER A 90 22.92 -5.77 -17.25
N ARG A 91 21.91 -5.32 -18.00
CA ARG A 91 21.59 -3.91 -18.21
C ARG A 91 20.39 -3.43 -17.38
N MET A 92 19.95 -4.21 -16.39
CA MET A 92 18.74 -3.98 -15.61
C MET A 92 19.03 -3.96 -14.10
N GLU A 93 20.01 -3.16 -13.68
CA GLU A 93 20.39 -3.05 -12.27
C GLU A 93 19.37 -2.24 -11.46
N TRP A 94 18.80 -1.20 -12.08
CA TRP A 94 17.87 -0.28 -11.42
C TRP A 94 16.59 -0.16 -12.23
N PHE A 95 15.49 -0.01 -11.52
CA PHE A 95 14.16 0.15 -12.10
C PHE A 95 13.32 1.12 -11.28
N PHE A 96 12.40 1.80 -11.94
CA PHE A 96 11.44 2.69 -11.31
C PHE A 96 10.28 3.00 -12.24
N THR A 97 9.14 3.33 -11.65
CA THR A 97 8.00 3.93 -12.36
C THR A 97 7.82 5.35 -11.87
N VAL A 98 7.73 6.29 -12.80
CA VAL A 98 7.62 7.71 -12.49
C VAL A 98 6.47 8.37 -13.27
N PRO A 99 5.77 9.31 -12.62
CA PRO A 99 4.80 10.19 -13.24
C PRO A 99 5.44 11.15 -14.26
N ARG A 100 4.85 11.27 -15.45
CA ARG A 100 4.97 12.45 -16.32
C ARG A 100 3.59 12.97 -16.73
N GLU A 101 3.55 14.13 -17.39
CA GLU A 101 2.31 14.80 -17.80
C GLU A 101 1.44 13.91 -18.70
N ASP A 102 2.07 13.10 -19.55
CA ASP A 102 1.43 12.31 -20.61
C ASP A 102 1.39 10.80 -20.31
N GLY A 103 1.75 10.38 -19.10
CA GLY A 103 1.65 8.97 -18.72
C GLY A 103 2.54 8.53 -17.55
N TRP A 104 2.42 7.25 -17.24
CA TRP A 104 3.38 6.52 -16.40
C TRP A 104 4.55 6.07 -17.26
N TYR A 105 5.76 6.30 -16.78
CA TYR A 105 6.99 5.86 -17.43
C TYR A 105 7.69 4.87 -16.51
N SER A 106 7.85 3.64 -16.98
CA SER A 106 8.57 2.59 -16.26
C SER A 106 9.86 2.27 -17.00
N LEU A 107 11.00 2.43 -16.32
CA LEU A 107 12.31 2.26 -16.93
C LEU A 107 13.12 1.20 -16.18
N PHE A 108 13.92 0.46 -16.92
CA PHE A 108 14.92 -0.50 -16.44
C PHE A 108 16.26 -0.15 -17.08
N GLY A 109 17.32 -0.07 -16.29
CA GLY A 109 18.61 0.40 -16.79
C GLY A 109 19.75 0.27 -15.80
N THR A 110 20.85 0.95 -16.11
CA THR A 110 22.04 1.04 -15.25
C THR A 110 22.30 2.49 -14.85
N LEU A 111 22.98 2.69 -13.73
CA LEU A 111 23.39 4.01 -13.25
C LEU A 111 24.90 4.00 -13.04
N ASP A 112 25.62 4.85 -13.79
CA ASP A 112 27.06 4.96 -13.66
C ASP A 112 27.49 5.68 -12.36
N ASP A 113 28.80 5.72 -12.10
CA ASP A 113 29.36 6.36 -10.90
C ASP A 113 29.17 7.89 -10.88
N ALA A 114 28.98 8.54 -12.03
CA ALA A 114 28.65 9.96 -12.11
C ALA A 114 27.16 10.23 -11.79
N GLY A 115 26.36 9.16 -11.74
CA GLY A 115 24.93 9.19 -11.52
C GLY A 115 24.12 9.45 -12.78
N THR A 116 24.66 9.09 -13.96
CA THR A 116 23.95 9.12 -15.25
C THR A 116 23.21 7.81 -15.47
N PHE A 117 21.91 7.90 -15.75
CA PHE A 117 21.07 6.73 -15.98
C PHE A 117 21.04 6.37 -17.47
N THR A 118 21.40 5.13 -17.79
CA THR A 118 21.30 4.58 -19.14
C THR A 118 20.14 3.59 -19.18
N PRO A 119 18.98 3.96 -19.78
CA PRO A 119 17.87 3.04 -19.91
C PRO A 119 18.21 1.92 -20.90
N ALA A 120 17.81 0.70 -20.57
CA ALA A 120 17.88 -0.47 -21.44
C ALA A 120 16.50 -0.83 -21.98
N TYR A 121 15.47 -0.66 -21.15
CA TYR A 121 14.07 -0.89 -21.49
C TYR A 121 13.22 0.25 -20.94
N ALA A 122 12.22 0.66 -21.69
CA ALA A 122 11.25 1.65 -21.28
C ALA A 122 9.84 1.20 -21.67
N PHE A 123 8.87 1.55 -20.83
CA PHE A 123 7.46 1.30 -21.05
C PHE A 123 6.66 2.54 -20.69
N LYS A 124 5.52 2.71 -21.36
CA LYS A 124 4.59 3.81 -21.12
C LYS A 124 3.15 3.31 -21.06
N ALA A 125 2.37 3.90 -20.16
CA ALA A 125 0.92 3.78 -20.09
C ALA A 125 0.26 5.16 -19.88
N PRO A 126 -1.00 5.37 -20.30
CA PRO A 126 -1.82 6.47 -19.81
C PRO A 126 -1.90 6.50 -18.28
N ARG A 127 -2.18 7.68 -17.70
CA ARG A 127 -2.20 7.83 -16.23
C ARG A 127 -3.36 7.12 -15.55
N ASP A 128 -4.49 7.11 -16.21
CA ASP A 128 -5.75 6.54 -15.79
C ASP A 128 -5.92 5.06 -16.20
N ASP A 129 -5.01 4.54 -17.03
CA ASP A 129 -5.07 3.15 -17.50
C ASP A 129 -3.67 2.51 -17.58
N ALA A 130 -3.20 2.05 -16.43
CA ALA A 130 -1.92 1.34 -16.31
C ALA A 130 -1.87 0.01 -17.08
N GLU A 131 -3.02 -0.61 -17.41
CA GLU A 131 -3.09 -1.90 -18.12
C GLU A 131 -2.61 -1.78 -19.58
N GLN A 132 -2.74 -0.58 -20.15
CA GLN A 132 -2.23 -0.25 -21.48
C GLN A 132 -0.71 -0.08 -21.54
N MET A 133 0.02 -0.48 -20.49
CA MET A 133 1.49 -0.46 -20.49
C MET A 133 2.07 -1.18 -21.71
N ALA A 134 2.83 -0.43 -22.50
CA ALA A 134 3.44 -0.87 -23.74
C ALA A 134 4.91 -0.46 -23.82
N SER A 135 5.71 -1.20 -24.59
CA SER A 135 7.11 -0.86 -24.83
C SER A 135 7.23 0.51 -25.50
N LEU A 136 8.15 1.32 -25.01
CA LEU A 136 8.48 2.63 -25.54
C LEU A 136 9.90 2.59 -26.13
N PRO A 137 10.10 2.94 -27.40
CA PRO A 137 11.43 3.11 -27.97
C PRO A 137 12.26 4.11 -27.16
N LEU A 138 13.52 3.80 -26.87
CA LEU A 138 14.36 4.63 -25.99
C LEU A 138 14.59 6.05 -26.54
N ASN A 139 14.57 6.22 -27.86
CA ASN A 139 14.69 7.52 -28.53
C ASN A 139 13.42 8.38 -28.43
N GLU A 140 12.32 7.84 -27.88
CA GLU A 140 11.05 8.55 -27.64
C GLU A 140 10.89 8.95 -26.16
N LEU A 141 11.89 8.72 -25.31
CA LEU A 141 11.86 9.14 -23.92
C LEU A 141 11.82 10.69 -23.81
N PRO A 142 10.97 11.26 -22.93
CA PRO A 142 10.72 12.70 -22.89
C PRO A 142 11.82 13.52 -22.20
N GLY A 143 12.94 12.90 -21.80
CA GLY A 143 14.05 13.63 -21.17
C GLY A 143 14.96 12.75 -20.33
N ASP A 144 15.76 13.39 -19.48
CA ASP A 144 16.68 12.74 -18.56
C ASP A 144 15.95 12.19 -17.32
N PHE A 145 16.20 10.91 -17.02
CA PHE A 145 15.68 10.22 -15.84
C PHE A 145 16.75 9.97 -14.76
N SER A 146 17.97 10.47 -14.97
CA SER A 146 19.08 10.35 -14.02
C SER A 146 18.75 10.89 -12.62
N PRO A 147 18.04 12.02 -12.44
CA PRO A 147 17.62 12.46 -11.11
C PRO A 147 16.79 11.42 -10.36
N VAL A 148 15.83 10.81 -11.04
CA VAL A 148 14.94 9.80 -10.46
C VAL A 148 15.73 8.55 -10.10
N ALA A 149 16.56 8.07 -11.02
CA ALA A 149 17.38 6.89 -10.82
C ALA A 149 18.37 7.04 -9.64
N ARG A 150 18.96 8.24 -9.45
CA ARG A 150 19.81 8.54 -8.29
C ARG A 150 19.05 8.42 -6.97
N ALA A 151 17.89 9.08 -6.87
CA ALA A 151 17.06 9.04 -5.68
C ALA A 151 16.60 7.62 -5.36
N VAL A 152 16.15 6.88 -6.37
CA VAL A 152 15.69 5.48 -6.24
C VAL A 152 16.82 4.56 -5.77
N LYS A 153 17.99 4.61 -6.41
CA LYS A 153 19.15 3.79 -6.01
C LYS A 153 19.50 4.01 -4.55
N THR A 154 19.67 5.26 -4.13
CA THR A 154 20.04 5.58 -2.74
C THR A 154 18.96 5.12 -1.75
N SER A 155 17.68 5.35 -2.06
CA SER A 155 16.57 4.90 -1.21
C SER A 155 16.47 3.39 -1.11
N MET A 156 16.61 2.67 -2.21
CA MET A 156 16.58 1.21 -2.22
C MET A 156 17.72 0.64 -1.37
N LEU A 157 18.96 1.10 -1.57
CA LEU A 157 20.10 0.65 -0.78
C LEU A 157 19.91 0.88 0.72
N ALA A 158 19.45 2.08 1.11
CA ALA A 158 19.19 2.42 2.50
C ALA A 158 18.07 1.54 3.12
N THR A 159 17.01 1.24 2.36
CA THR A 159 15.93 0.37 2.84
C THR A 159 16.39 -1.09 2.96
N VAL A 160 17.19 -1.60 2.01
CA VAL A 160 17.77 -2.95 2.09
C VAL A 160 18.67 -3.05 3.32
N GLU A 161 19.50 -2.03 3.60
CA GLU A 161 20.34 -1.99 4.81
C GLU A 161 19.49 -1.97 6.09
N ALA A 162 18.41 -1.19 6.11
CA ALA A 162 17.57 -1.04 7.30
C ALA A 162 16.73 -2.27 7.67
N PHE A 163 16.36 -3.09 6.68
CA PHE A 163 15.43 -4.22 6.87
C PHE A 163 15.97 -5.58 6.40
N GLU A 164 17.19 -5.63 5.86
CA GLU A 164 17.86 -6.85 5.39
C GLU A 164 17.06 -7.65 4.35
N ARG A 165 16.25 -6.95 3.52
CA ARG A 165 15.42 -7.56 2.47
C ARG A 165 15.64 -6.89 1.13
N GLY A 166 16.07 -7.68 0.14
CA GLY A 166 16.35 -7.21 -1.23
C GLY A 166 15.16 -7.23 -2.19
N ALA A 167 14.04 -7.86 -1.81
CA ALA A 167 12.81 -7.82 -2.61
C ALA A 167 12.00 -6.58 -2.22
N ILE A 168 12.19 -5.49 -2.94
CA ILE A 168 11.60 -4.18 -2.68
C ILE A 168 11.15 -3.53 -3.99
N ASN A 169 10.15 -2.64 -3.91
CA ASN A 169 9.64 -1.88 -5.06
C ASN A 169 9.65 -0.37 -4.76
N PRO A 170 10.40 0.44 -5.52
CA PRO A 170 10.39 1.88 -5.35
C PRO A 170 9.21 2.55 -6.08
N VAL A 171 8.47 3.42 -5.37
CA VAL A 171 7.47 4.32 -5.95
C VAL A 171 7.96 5.74 -5.87
N VAL A 172 7.95 6.44 -7.00
CA VAL A 172 8.36 7.84 -7.09
C VAL A 172 7.14 8.73 -7.17
N PHE A 173 7.07 9.72 -6.29
CA PHE A 173 6.13 10.84 -6.33
C PHE A 173 6.91 12.13 -6.61
N VAL A 174 6.48 12.90 -7.61
CA VAL A 174 7.06 14.22 -7.90
C VAL A 174 6.19 15.26 -7.20
N GLU A 175 6.76 15.93 -6.21
CA GLU A 175 6.08 16.97 -5.45
C GLU A 175 5.89 18.24 -6.31
N GLU A 176 4.97 19.12 -5.90
CA GLU A 176 4.64 20.34 -6.66
C GLU A 176 5.84 21.29 -6.83
N ASP A 177 6.78 21.28 -5.88
CA ASP A 177 8.04 22.03 -5.94
C ASP A 177 9.14 21.34 -6.76
N GLY A 178 8.81 20.20 -7.38
CA GLY A 178 9.71 19.37 -8.18
C GLY A 178 10.58 18.42 -7.36
N ASP A 179 10.47 18.41 -6.02
CA ASP A 179 11.18 17.43 -5.20
C ASP A 179 10.74 16.01 -5.52
N LEU A 180 11.64 15.06 -5.29
CA LEU A 180 11.39 13.65 -5.52
C LEU A 180 11.14 12.98 -4.17
N THR A 181 9.91 12.54 -3.94
CA THR A 181 9.58 11.65 -2.83
C THR A 181 9.65 10.21 -3.30
N VAL A 182 10.47 9.39 -2.65
CA VAL A 182 10.61 7.96 -2.96
C VAL A 182 10.10 7.14 -1.79
N TYR A 183 9.08 6.32 -2.04
CA TYR A 183 8.65 5.26 -1.14
C TYR A 183 9.34 3.97 -1.57
N VAL A 184 9.81 3.16 -0.62
CA VAL A 184 10.35 1.84 -0.93
C VAL A 184 9.50 0.80 -0.21
N LEU A 185 8.63 0.14 -0.97
CA LEU A 185 7.70 -0.89 -0.49
C LEU A 185 8.38 -2.26 -0.47
N GLN A 186 7.83 -3.17 0.34
CA GLN A 186 8.29 -4.55 0.36
C GLN A 186 7.66 -5.33 -0.81
N GLY A 187 8.52 -6.00 -1.58
CA GLY A 187 8.10 -6.84 -2.71
C GLY A 187 8.07 -8.33 -2.35
N THR A 188 7.35 -9.10 -3.15
CA THR A 188 7.30 -10.55 -3.09
C THR A 188 7.18 -11.15 -4.49
N ARG A 189 7.71 -12.35 -4.68
CA ARG A 189 7.44 -13.19 -5.87
C ARG A 189 6.54 -14.38 -5.52
N ASP A 190 6.25 -14.56 -4.25
CA ASP A 190 5.42 -15.64 -3.73
C ASP A 190 3.97 -15.14 -3.72
N PRO A 191 3.08 -15.72 -4.55
CA PRO A 191 1.69 -15.28 -4.64
C PRO A 191 0.87 -15.56 -3.38
N MET A 192 1.39 -16.38 -2.45
CA MET A 192 0.73 -16.70 -1.20
C MET A 192 1.33 -15.94 -0.01
N ARG A 193 2.33 -15.08 -0.24
CA ARG A 193 3.06 -14.42 0.84
C ARG A 193 3.27 -12.94 0.59
N PHE A 194 2.70 -12.14 1.48
CA PHE A 194 2.74 -10.67 1.43
C PHE A 194 3.56 -10.11 2.57
N TYR A 195 4.01 -8.87 2.40
CA TYR A 195 4.80 -8.19 3.41
C TYR A 195 4.20 -6.83 3.72
N LEU A 196 3.89 -6.58 4.99
CA LEU A 196 3.45 -5.28 5.48
C LEU A 196 4.56 -4.62 6.29
N GLY A 197 4.58 -3.29 6.24
CA GLY A 197 5.62 -2.48 6.85
C GLY A 197 6.94 -2.55 6.10
N GLY A 198 8.05 -2.29 6.81
CA GLY A 198 9.38 -2.33 6.19
C GLY A 198 9.69 -1.21 5.20
N ASP A 199 8.91 -0.13 5.23
CA ASP A 199 9.02 0.97 4.28
C ASP A 199 9.58 2.25 4.92
N ILE A 200 10.28 3.01 4.08
CA ILE A 200 10.85 4.31 4.37
C ILE A 200 10.42 5.26 3.26
N ARG A 201 10.01 6.46 3.64
CA ARG A 201 9.77 7.57 2.72
C ARG A 201 10.97 8.50 2.73
N PHE A 202 11.56 8.73 1.57
CA PHE A 202 12.67 9.65 1.39
C PHE A 202 12.20 10.85 0.58
N ARG A 203 12.75 12.04 0.85
CA ARG A 203 12.56 13.23 0.02
C ARG A 203 13.91 13.72 -0.46
N TYR A 204 14.02 14.02 -1.76
CA TYR A 204 15.22 14.55 -2.38
C TYR A 204 14.93 15.85 -3.12
N SER A 205 15.98 16.64 -3.33
CA SER A 205 15.96 17.72 -4.31
C SER A 205 15.58 17.22 -5.72
N PRO A 206 15.15 18.12 -6.63
CA PRO A 206 14.70 17.74 -7.98
C PRO A 206 15.78 17.02 -8.80
N ASP A 207 17.06 17.24 -8.49
CA ASP A 207 18.19 16.56 -9.12
C ASP A 207 18.48 15.17 -8.52
N GLY A 208 17.73 14.73 -7.50
CA GLY A 208 17.92 13.44 -6.82
C GLY A 208 19.26 13.28 -6.10
N ARG A 209 20.00 14.36 -5.85
CA ARG A 209 21.33 14.30 -5.21
C ARG A 209 21.30 14.58 -3.71
N THR A 210 20.46 15.53 -3.28
CA THR A 210 20.42 15.95 -1.88
C THR A 210 19.21 15.30 -1.20
N GLN A 211 19.46 14.36 -0.29
CA GLN A 211 18.41 13.85 0.59
C GLN A 211 18.02 14.95 1.59
N ARG A 212 16.77 15.40 1.52
CA ARG A 212 16.18 16.40 2.41
C ARG A 212 15.53 15.76 3.63
N GLU A 213 14.95 14.57 3.46
CA GLU A 213 14.23 13.85 4.51
C GLU A 213 14.38 12.34 4.33
N ALA A 214 14.39 11.59 5.43
CA ALA A 214 14.19 10.14 5.47
C ALA A 214 13.34 9.78 6.69
N VAL A 215 12.16 9.23 6.43
CA VAL A 215 11.17 8.91 7.45
C VAL A 215 10.90 7.42 7.40
N ARG A 216 11.35 6.70 8.43
CA ARG A 216 10.95 5.31 8.64
C ARG A 216 9.47 5.30 9.00
N LEU A 217 8.67 4.56 8.24
CA LEU A 217 7.21 4.53 8.43
C LEU A 217 6.81 3.42 9.41
N HIS A 218 7.54 2.30 9.38
CA HIS A 218 7.25 1.11 10.18
C HIS A 218 8.47 0.62 10.98
N GLN A 219 8.23 0.08 12.17
CA GLN A 219 9.29 -0.49 13.01
C GLN A 219 9.89 -1.78 12.44
N SER A 220 9.10 -2.60 11.76
CA SER A 220 9.52 -3.91 11.27
C SER A 220 8.77 -4.29 10.00
N VAL A 221 9.13 -5.44 9.43
CA VAL A 221 8.44 -6.08 8.32
C VAL A 221 7.67 -7.29 8.86
N PHE A 222 6.41 -7.44 8.47
CA PHE A 222 5.58 -8.60 8.81
C PHE A 222 5.28 -9.41 7.57
N ALA A 223 5.43 -10.73 7.66
CA ALA A 223 5.02 -11.63 6.61
C ALA A 223 3.60 -12.12 6.88
N ILE A 224 2.73 -11.99 5.90
CA ILE A 224 1.39 -12.57 5.88
C ILE A 224 1.42 -13.77 4.93
N SER A 225 0.89 -14.91 5.39
CA SER A 225 0.63 -16.06 4.52
C SER A 225 -0.87 -16.16 4.26
N LEU A 226 -1.24 -16.36 3.00
CA LEU A 226 -2.61 -16.70 2.59
C LEU A 226 -2.83 -18.21 2.52
N GLU A 227 -1.81 -19.02 2.83
CA GLU A 227 -2.00 -20.47 2.94
C GLU A 227 -3.07 -20.77 4.00
N PRO A 228 -4.01 -21.69 3.72
CA PRO A 228 -5.01 -22.09 4.70
C PRO A 228 -4.35 -22.55 6.00
N GLY A 229 -4.94 -22.17 7.13
CA GLY A 229 -4.49 -22.65 8.43
C GLY A 229 -4.62 -24.18 8.58
N PRO A 230 -4.11 -24.76 9.68
CA PRO A 230 -4.21 -26.20 9.95
C PRO A 230 -5.64 -26.75 9.91
N GLU A 231 -6.63 -25.89 10.18
CA GLU A 231 -8.06 -26.22 10.18
C GLU A 231 -8.78 -25.76 8.88
N GLY A 232 -8.02 -25.35 7.86
CA GLY A 232 -8.57 -24.90 6.58
C GLY A 232 -9.13 -23.46 6.59
N GLU A 233 -8.94 -22.72 7.68
CA GLU A 233 -9.36 -21.32 7.79
C GLU A 233 -8.62 -20.45 6.76
N LEU A 234 -9.37 -19.64 6.03
CA LEU A 234 -8.85 -18.65 5.09
C LEU A 234 -8.50 -17.35 5.81
N TYR A 235 -7.41 -16.72 5.41
CA TYR A 235 -7.01 -15.41 5.92
C TYR A 235 -8.11 -14.36 5.69
N GLN A 236 -8.53 -13.65 6.76
CA GLN A 236 -9.58 -12.63 6.71
C GLN A 236 -9.07 -11.21 6.98
N GLY A 237 -7.79 -11.05 7.34
CA GLY A 237 -7.19 -9.76 7.65
C GLY A 237 -6.14 -9.83 8.76
N SER A 238 -5.52 -8.67 9.04
CA SER A 238 -4.57 -8.51 10.15
C SER A 238 -4.87 -7.29 11.00
N ALA A 239 -4.37 -7.32 12.24
CA ALA A 239 -4.33 -6.18 13.13
C ALA A 239 -2.89 -5.96 13.60
N HIS A 240 -2.40 -4.73 13.56
CA HIS A 240 -1.03 -4.46 14.00
C HIS A 240 -0.82 -3.04 14.56
N SER A 241 0.26 -2.89 15.34
CA SER A 241 0.56 -1.69 16.12
C SER A 241 1.97 -1.14 15.93
N HIS A 242 2.62 -1.50 14.83
CA HIS A 242 4.02 -1.19 14.54
C HIS A 242 4.23 0.08 13.69
N VAL A 243 3.17 0.84 13.47
CA VAL A 243 3.21 2.17 12.86
C VAL A 243 3.87 3.16 13.83
N LEU A 244 4.71 4.04 13.30
CA LEU A 244 5.38 5.08 14.09
C LEU A 244 4.52 6.36 14.24
N PHE A 245 3.31 6.35 13.67
CA PHE A 245 2.40 7.49 13.58
C PHE A 245 1.05 7.17 14.23
N GLY A 246 0.27 8.20 14.54
CA GLY A 246 -0.99 8.07 15.28
C GLY A 246 -2.16 7.49 14.49
N GLY A 247 -1.95 7.11 13.23
CA GLY A 247 -2.96 6.48 12.39
C GLY A 247 -2.37 5.78 11.17
N PRO A 248 -3.21 5.51 10.16
CA PRO A 248 -2.85 4.64 9.06
C PRO A 248 -1.88 5.32 8.11
N LEU A 249 -1.10 4.52 7.40
CA LEU A 249 -0.12 5.01 6.45
C LEU A 249 -0.58 4.77 5.02
N GLU A 250 -0.17 5.67 4.11
CA GLU A 250 -0.51 5.56 2.69
C GLU A 250 -0.01 4.25 2.05
N THR A 251 1.12 3.72 2.53
CA THR A 251 1.75 2.48 2.02
C THR A 251 0.96 1.23 2.41
N GLU A 252 0.38 1.20 3.60
CA GLU A 252 -0.49 0.11 4.06
C GLU A 252 -1.79 0.06 3.25
N LEU A 253 -2.44 1.22 3.09
CA LEU A 253 -3.68 1.32 2.32
C LEU A 253 -3.44 0.97 0.84
N ALA A 254 -2.36 1.46 0.24
CA ALA A 254 -1.99 1.13 -1.13
C ALA A 254 -1.74 -0.38 -1.31
N THR A 255 -1.04 -1.01 -0.36
CA THR A 255 -0.78 -2.46 -0.38
C THR A 255 -2.09 -3.26 -0.31
N LEU A 256 -3.02 -2.84 0.53
CA LEU A 256 -4.33 -3.48 0.64
C LEU A 256 -5.18 -3.31 -0.63
N MET A 257 -5.10 -2.15 -1.29
CA MET A 257 -5.74 -1.92 -2.59
C MET A 257 -5.12 -2.78 -3.71
N LEU A 258 -3.79 -2.96 -3.69
CA LEU A 258 -3.07 -3.81 -4.67
C LEU A 258 -3.42 -5.29 -4.52
N TYR A 259 -3.62 -5.76 -3.28
CA TYR A 259 -3.82 -7.16 -2.94
C TYR A 259 -5.13 -7.33 -2.14
N PRO A 260 -6.29 -7.24 -2.81
CA PRO A 260 -7.60 -7.32 -2.16
C PRO A 260 -7.84 -8.64 -1.41
N GLU A 261 -7.13 -9.71 -1.76
CA GLU A 261 -7.12 -10.99 -1.06
C GLU A 261 -6.62 -10.90 0.39
N LEU A 262 -5.96 -9.81 0.79
CA LEU A 262 -5.64 -9.52 2.19
C LEU A 262 -6.88 -9.16 3.03
N GLY A 263 -8.04 -8.92 2.41
CA GLY A 263 -9.32 -8.73 3.08
C GLY A 263 -9.46 -7.36 3.74
N ALA A 264 -8.85 -7.15 4.90
CA ALA A 264 -8.87 -5.88 5.62
C ALA A 264 -7.67 -5.73 6.57
N LEU A 265 -7.34 -4.48 6.89
CA LEU A 265 -6.25 -4.16 7.80
C LEU A 265 -6.69 -3.24 8.94
N THR A 266 -6.46 -3.65 10.18
CA THR A 266 -6.70 -2.82 11.36
C THR A 266 -5.39 -2.23 11.89
N VAL A 267 -5.26 -0.91 11.83
CA VAL A 267 -4.10 -0.18 12.34
C VAL A 267 -4.44 0.44 13.69
N ILE A 268 -3.63 0.14 14.71
CA ILE A 268 -3.83 0.66 16.08
C ILE A 268 -2.50 1.18 16.61
N HIS A 269 -2.42 2.48 16.92
CA HIS A 269 -1.25 2.99 17.63
C HIS A 269 -1.36 2.70 19.13
N ALA A 270 -0.30 2.17 19.77
CA ALA A 270 -0.33 1.72 21.17
C ALA A 270 -0.70 2.81 22.19
N ALA A 271 -0.46 4.08 21.85
CA ALA A 271 -0.81 5.24 22.67
C ALA A 271 -2.19 5.87 22.31
N SER A 272 -2.93 5.28 21.37
CA SER A 272 -4.23 5.78 20.88
C SER A 272 -5.37 4.85 21.28
N ARG A 273 -6.56 5.42 21.49
CA ARG A 273 -7.83 4.68 21.64
C ARG A 273 -8.66 4.68 20.35
N ILE A 274 -7.99 4.91 19.23
CA ILE A 274 -8.59 4.94 17.91
C ILE A 274 -7.93 3.84 17.09
N ALA A 275 -8.77 3.03 16.46
CA ALA A 275 -8.35 2.04 15.47
C ALA A 275 -8.81 2.51 14.09
N TYR A 276 -8.01 2.23 13.07
CA TYR A 276 -8.34 2.52 11.69
C TYR A 276 -8.49 1.21 10.94
N PHE A 277 -9.68 0.96 10.42
CA PHE A 277 -9.98 -0.23 9.65
C PHE A 277 -9.96 0.14 8.16
N LEU A 278 -8.97 -0.39 7.45
CA LEU A 278 -8.70 -0.14 6.04
C LEU A 278 -9.31 -1.26 5.21
N THR A 279 -9.87 -0.91 4.06
CA THR A 279 -10.48 -1.85 3.11
C THR A 279 -9.86 -1.74 1.70
N PRO A 280 -9.91 -2.80 0.88
CA PRO A 280 -9.29 -2.83 -0.45
C PRO A 280 -9.86 -1.82 -1.45
N ASP A 281 -11.06 -1.31 -1.23
CA ASP A 281 -11.66 -0.23 -2.01
C ASP A 281 -11.06 1.16 -1.70
N GLY A 282 -10.11 1.24 -0.76
CA GLY A 282 -9.46 2.47 -0.36
C GLY A 282 -10.18 3.23 0.75
N ALA A 283 -11.22 2.66 1.37
CA ALA A 283 -11.90 3.31 2.48
C ALA A 283 -11.12 3.20 3.81
N ILE A 284 -11.35 4.17 4.69
CA ILE A 284 -10.77 4.22 6.05
C ILE A 284 -11.91 4.40 7.05
N ARG A 285 -12.20 3.39 7.85
CA ARG A 285 -13.16 3.48 8.96
C ARG A 285 -12.43 3.83 10.24
N VAL A 286 -12.82 4.94 10.86
CA VAL A 286 -12.31 5.40 12.15
C VAL A 286 -13.17 4.81 13.26
N LEU A 287 -12.58 3.93 14.06
CA LEU A 287 -13.23 3.26 15.17
C LEU A 287 -12.72 3.85 16.48
N SER A 288 -13.62 4.28 17.36
CA SER A 288 -13.27 4.89 18.65
C SER A 288 -14.29 4.51 19.72
N GLU A 289 -13.85 4.47 20.97
CA GLU A 289 -14.73 4.34 22.14
C GLU A 289 -15.76 5.50 22.23
N ALA A 290 -15.43 6.66 21.66
CA ALA A 290 -16.29 7.82 21.57
C ALA A 290 -17.13 7.75 20.27
N PRO A 291 -18.44 7.46 20.33
CA PRO A 291 -19.27 7.23 19.14
C PRO A 291 -19.30 8.42 18.18
N GLU A 292 -19.22 9.65 18.69
CA GLU A 292 -19.21 10.86 17.87
C GLU A 292 -17.93 11.02 17.02
N ARG A 293 -16.90 10.23 17.30
CA ARG A 293 -15.67 10.19 16.51
C ARG A 293 -15.69 9.10 15.44
N GLN A 294 -16.66 8.18 15.51
CA GLN A 294 -16.79 7.10 14.56
C GLN A 294 -17.28 7.64 13.21
N ARG A 295 -16.55 7.35 12.15
CA ARG A 295 -16.84 7.82 10.80
C ARG A 295 -16.10 6.99 9.76
N MET A 296 -16.54 7.08 8.52
CA MET A 296 -15.90 6.45 7.38
C MET A 296 -15.45 7.51 6.39
N LEU A 297 -14.16 7.50 6.04
CA LEU A 297 -13.67 8.11 4.81
C LEU A 297 -13.95 7.11 3.67
N ARG A 298 -14.92 7.44 2.82
CA ARG A 298 -15.35 6.60 1.70
C ARG A 298 -14.32 6.59 0.57
N PRO A 299 -14.39 5.62 -0.37
CA PRO A 299 -13.51 5.58 -1.53
C PRO A 299 -13.54 6.84 -2.41
N ASP A 300 -14.65 7.58 -2.44
CA ASP A 300 -14.76 8.86 -3.16
C ASP A 300 -14.07 10.04 -2.44
N GLY A 301 -13.51 9.79 -1.26
CA GLY A 301 -12.86 10.78 -0.41
C GLY A 301 -13.83 11.56 0.47
N THR A 302 -15.12 11.26 0.53
CA THR A 302 -16.07 11.94 1.43
C THR A 302 -16.13 11.27 2.80
N PHE A 303 -16.44 12.06 3.84
CA PHE A 303 -16.73 11.50 5.17
C PHE A 303 -18.22 11.22 5.34
N GLY A 304 -18.55 10.13 6.02
CA GLY A 304 -19.90 9.80 6.44
C GLY A 304 -19.94 9.02 7.75
N PRO A 305 -21.14 8.70 8.25
CA PRO A 305 -21.28 7.76 9.36
C PRO A 305 -20.66 6.41 8.98
N LEU A 306 -20.27 5.61 9.97
CA LEU A 306 -20.09 4.18 9.71
C LEU A 306 -21.44 3.65 9.23
N ASP A 307 -21.45 2.88 8.14
CA ASP A 307 -22.67 2.20 7.69
C ASP A 307 -23.06 1.16 8.76
N MET A 308 -23.74 1.65 9.80
CA MET A 308 -24.52 0.85 10.72
C MET A 308 -25.73 0.42 9.89
N GLU A 309 -25.83 -0.88 9.65
CA GLU A 309 -26.94 -1.60 9.01
C GLU A 309 -28.11 -0.70 8.61
N GLU A 310 -28.38 -0.61 7.31
CA GLU A 310 -29.69 -0.19 6.81
C GLU A 310 -30.73 -1.01 7.58
N GLU A 311 -31.40 -0.38 8.54
CA GLU A 311 -32.37 -1.01 9.44
C GLU A 311 -33.38 -1.71 8.54
N ALA A 312 -33.30 -3.05 8.47
CA ALA A 312 -34.11 -3.83 7.56
C ALA A 312 -35.56 -3.40 7.76
N ALA A 313 -36.17 -2.82 6.72
CA ALA A 313 -37.53 -2.34 6.79
C ALA A 313 -38.41 -3.44 7.41
N PRO A 314 -39.25 -3.13 8.41
CA PRO A 314 -40.04 -4.13 9.09
C PRO A 314 -40.83 -4.91 8.03
N PRO A 315 -40.86 -6.26 8.10
CA PRO A 315 -41.57 -7.05 7.12
C PRO A 315 -43.02 -6.54 7.02
N PRO A 316 -43.59 -6.44 5.80
CA PRO A 316 -44.95 -5.96 5.64
C PRO A 316 -45.88 -6.81 6.52
N PRO A 317 -46.88 -6.19 7.18
CA PRO A 317 -47.78 -6.91 8.05
C PRO A 317 -48.38 -8.08 7.29
N SER A 318 -48.21 -9.29 7.83
CA SER A 318 -48.76 -10.51 7.27
C SER A 318 -50.28 -10.35 7.20
N GLY A 319 -50.77 -10.03 6.00
CA GLY A 319 -52.19 -9.99 5.71
C GLY A 319 -52.78 -11.36 6.00
N GLN A 320 -53.80 -11.38 6.85
CA GLN A 320 -54.73 -12.49 7.00
C GLN A 320 -55.16 -12.96 5.61
N VAL A 321 -54.82 -14.21 5.28
CA VAL A 321 -55.55 -14.95 4.26
C VAL A 321 -56.82 -15.41 4.96
N ASP A 322 -57.91 -14.70 4.73
CA ASP A 322 -59.24 -15.23 5.02
C ASP A 322 -59.48 -16.45 4.11
N LEU A 323 -59.89 -17.55 4.75
CA LEU A 323 -60.19 -18.86 4.18
C LEU A 323 -61.42 -18.83 3.26
#